data_AF-A0A6A6D4H0-F1
#
_entry.id   AF-A0A6A6D4H0-F1
#
_cell.length_a   1.000
_cell.length_b   1.000
_cell.length_c   1.000
_cell.angle_alpha   90.00
_cell.angle_beta   90.00
_cell.angle_gamma   90.00
#
_symmetry.space_group_name_H-M   'P 1'
#
loop_
_entity.id
_entity.type
_entity.pdbx_description
1 polymer ?
#
loop_
_entity_poly.entity_id
_entity_poly.type
_entity_poly.pdbx_seq_one_letter_code
_entity_poly.pdbx_strand_id
1 'polypeptide(L)'
;MGMAAIGKPELTGKVAEATAYEVGCVGVNLIHGPVLDVLSTSRPSPLGVRAFSDDPVTVLTHGLDTVRGFNRSSILSCGKHFPSYGDVEFPDGTEFSLPSVVASADNLRKRAFVPFRACAQAGMDAILVGGCSMVVDGRNVSHACLDHDLVSNILRRECSFEGCIISDCLAMEALCHEIGTSQGVSRAIRAGCDMVTVCQSNQAQLEALVSLRLAVQDGSVSRNSLIESNSRINKMKDRYMSWERALHPPGVTGLASRRLEHQTLSSRAFEGALSLIRDRSNGLNTLRNLPKDAQVLLLTPVVGLFPSIATRETPTQPNERPKAPLAPGEETFQTFGSTLAKSLKARLVHTSYSANGLRPLHEDLIERSSAVIVFTTDATRNSYQYAVTKHVNMQCKYQICDNGQRKALVVAALSYPHDFLADHSIETYICAYDFTEPSLRNLVRLLTGKLYATTMPPLTTARRALADSATDRVPSRKTLWLVEAFEVDRDRAGLQKLLENTSRTQLIPVVQERTCFVVRNSSMRTLLGLMIMSSQTSSGGHAGQIEAVLVDPAREGLGIEESLREHVKAAVDSGLGERD
;
A
#
# COMPACT_ATOMS: atom_id res chain seq x y z
N MET A 1 -2.72 0.44 -0.23
CA MET A 1 -2.02 -0.27 0.86
C MET A 1 -0.51 -0.41 0.64
N GLY A 2 -0.02 -0.95 -0.48
CA GLY A 2 1.42 -1.16 -0.71
C GLY A 2 2.28 0.10 -0.47
N MET A 3 1.82 1.27 -0.94
CA MET A 3 2.48 2.55 -0.65
C MET A 3 2.60 2.90 0.84
N ALA A 4 1.61 2.52 1.65
CA ALA A 4 1.64 2.72 3.09
C ALA A 4 2.52 1.69 3.81
N ALA A 5 2.68 0.48 3.27
CA ALA A 5 3.62 -0.51 3.79
C ALA A 5 5.08 0.01 3.75
N ILE A 6 5.43 0.81 2.73
CA ILE A 6 6.74 1.45 2.60
C ILE A 6 7.04 2.41 3.77
N GLY A 7 6.00 2.99 4.39
CA GLY A 7 6.13 3.94 5.50
C GLY A 7 6.72 5.30 5.11
N LYS A 8 6.66 5.68 3.81
CA LYS A 8 7.18 6.96 3.28
C LYS A 8 6.07 7.73 2.56
N PRO A 9 5.29 8.58 3.26
CA PRO A 9 4.23 9.40 2.66
C PRO A 9 4.73 10.29 1.51
N GLU A 10 5.96 10.79 1.57
CA GLU A 10 6.54 11.63 0.52
C GLU A 10 6.71 10.88 -0.80
N LEU A 11 7.03 9.58 -0.73
CA LEU A 11 7.07 8.71 -1.92
C LEU A 11 5.66 8.51 -2.50
N THR A 12 4.64 8.45 -1.65
CA THR A 12 3.23 8.42 -2.08
C THR A 12 2.87 9.67 -2.85
N GLY A 13 3.27 10.85 -2.37
CA GLY A 13 3.04 12.09 -3.09
C GLY A 13 3.79 12.18 -4.42
N LYS A 14 5.00 11.63 -4.52
CA LYS A 14 5.74 11.57 -5.80
C LYS A 14 5.08 10.63 -6.81
N VAL A 15 4.62 9.46 -6.37
CA VAL A 15 3.88 8.54 -7.23
C VAL A 15 2.56 9.16 -7.67
N ALA A 16 1.84 9.84 -6.76
CA ALA A 16 0.61 10.56 -7.09
C ALA A 16 0.83 11.67 -8.13
N GLU A 17 1.92 12.43 -8.00
CA GLU A 17 2.32 13.45 -8.98
C GLU A 17 2.62 12.83 -10.35
N ALA A 18 3.43 11.77 -10.42
CA ALA A 18 3.72 11.08 -11.67
C ALA A 18 2.44 10.55 -12.34
N THR A 19 1.55 9.92 -11.56
CA THR A 19 0.25 9.45 -12.05
C THR A 19 -0.60 10.60 -12.57
N ALA A 20 -0.69 11.71 -11.84
CA ALA A 20 -1.46 12.88 -12.25
C ALA A 20 -0.92 13.51 -13.54
N TYR A 21 0.41 13.62 -13.67
CA TYR A 21 1.04 14.08 -14.89
C TYR A 21 0.68 13.18 -16.09
N GLU A 22 0.78 11.86 -15.94
CA GLU A 22 0.50 10.92 -17.02
C GLU A 22 -0.96 10.97 -17.49
N VAL A 23 -1.91 10.96 -16.56
CA VAL A 23 -3.34 11.05 -16.93
C VAL A 23 -3.68 12.44 -17.47
N GLY A 24 -3.01 13.49 -16.99
CA GLY A 24 -3.09 14.84 -17.53
C GLY A 24 -2.62 14.95 -18.98
N CYS A 25 -1.60 14.17 -19.37
CA CYS A 25 -1.13 14.11 -20.75
C CYS A 25 -2.19 13.56 -21.71
N VAL A 26 -3.14 12.76 -21.23
CA VAL A 26 -4.23 12.18 -22.04
C VAL A 26 -5.57 12.90 -21.85
N GLY A 27 -5.57 14.06 -21.18
CA GLY A 27 -6.74 14.94 -21.04
C GLY A 27 -7.60 14.71 -19.80
N VAL A 28 -7.21 13.81 -18.88
CA VAL A 28 -7.88 13.68 -17.58
C VAL A 28 -7.53 14.89 -16.72
N ASN A 29 -8.53 15.48 -16.05
CA ASN A 29 -8.38 16.70 -15.26
C ASN A 29 -8.93 16.57 -13.81
N LEU A 30 -9.59 15.46 -13.49
CA LEU A 30 -10.10 15.12 -12.16
C LEU A 30 -9.82 13.64 -11.88
N ILE A 31 -9.10 13.36 -10.80
CA ILE A 31 -8.89 11.98 -10.32
C ILE A 31 -9.85 11.73 -9.16
N HIS A 32 -10.65 10.67 -9.25
CA HIS A 32 -11.46 10.15 -8.14
C HIS A 32 -10.57 9.42 -7.13
N GLY A 33 -9.72 10.19 -6.45
CA GLY A 33 -8.90 9.80 -5.32
C GLY A 33 -8.30 11.04 -4.61
N PRO A 34 -7.60 10.85 -3.48
CA PRO A 34 -7.24 9.56 -2.86
C PRO A 34 -8.43 8.80 -2.26
N VAL A 35 -8.22 7.51 -2.02
CA VAL A 35 -9.08 6.73 -1.13
C VAL A 35 -8.71 7.10 0.31
N LEU A 36 -9.67 7.72 1.01
CA LEU A 36 -9.57 8.21 2.38
C LEU A 36 -10.28 7.32 3.40
N ASP A 37 -10.85 6.20 2.93
CA ASP A 37 -11.48 5.19 3.78
C ASP A 37 -10.47 4.62 4.79
N VAL A 38 -10.87 4.55 6.06
CA VAL A 38 -10.09 3.92 7.14
C VAL A 38 -10.64 2.53 7.42
N LEU A 39 -9.82 1.51 7.17
CA LEU A 39 -10.24 0.11 7.32
C LEU A 39 -10.68 -0.23 8.74
N SER A 40 -11.65 -1.13 8.84
CA SER A 40 -12.08 -1.71 10.09
C SER A 40 -10.95 -2.50 10.76
N THR A 41 -10.87 -2.39 12.09
CA THR A 41 -9.90 -3.15 12.91
C THR A 41 -10.46 -4.47 13.39
N SER A 42 -11.78 -4.69 13.29
CA SER A 42 -12.45 -5.89 13.79
C SER A 42 -12.59 -6.97 12.72
N ARG A 43 -12.58 -6.59 11.42
CA ARG A 43 -12.82 -7.52 10.33
C ARG A 43 -12.12 -7.11 9.02
N PRO A 44 -11.81 -8.09 8.14
CA PRO A 44 -11.49 -7.87 6.74
C PRO A 44 -12.52 -6.98 6.03
N SER A 45 -12.09 -5.93 5.34
CA SER A 45 -12.97 -5.10 4.52
C SER A 45 -12.90 -5.50 3.04
N PRO A 46 -14.03 -5.52 2.31
CA PRO A 46 -14.04 -5.71 0.85
C PRO A 46 -13.21 -4.68 0.08
N LEU A 47 -12.92 -3.52 0.68
CA LEU A 47 -12.10 -2.48 0.06
C LEU A 47 -10.62 -2.90 -0.10
N GLY A 48 -10.14 -3.79 0.77
CA GLY A 48 -8.85 -4.45 0.67
C GLY A 48 -7.67 -3.49 0.50
N VAL A 49 -6.85 -3.74 -0.52
CA VAL A 49 -5.61 -3.00 -0.78
C VAL A 49 -5.81 -1.58 -1.32
N ARG A 50 -7.04 -1.18 -1.65
CA ARG A 50 -7.37 0.18 -2.11
C ARG A 50 -7.19 1.22 -1.01
N ALA A 51 -7.48 0.86 0.23
CA ALA A 51 -7.23 1.74 1.37
C ALA A 51 -5.75 1.74 1.76
N PHE A 52 -5.30 2.82 2.42
CA PHE A 52 -3.93 2.89 2.91
C PHE A 52 -3.71 2.03 4.15
N SER A 53 -4.63 2.08 5.12
CA SER A 53 -4.45 1.50 6.46
C SER A 53 -5.79 1.39 7.23
N ASP A 54 -5.78 0.70 8.36
CA ASP A 54 -6.83 0.75 9.41
C ASP A 54 -6.54 1.85 10.47
N ASP A 55 -5.37 2.49 10.40
CA ASP A 55 -4.96 3.62 11.23
C ASP A 55 -5.31 4.96 10.55
N PRO A 56 -6.19 5.80 11.16
CA PRO A 56 -6.56 7.10 10.62
C PRO A 56 -5.37 8.02 10.33
N VAL A 57 -4.31 7.97 11.14
CA VAL A 57 -3.14 8.85 10.96
C VAL A 57 -2.37 8.47 9.70
N THR A 58 -2.14 7.17 9.49
CA THR A 58 -1.53 6.66 8.25
C THR A 58 -2.38 7.01 7.02
N VAL A 59 -3.70 6.88 7.08
CA VAL A 59 -4.57 7.27 5.95
C VAL A 59 -4.51 8.78 5.70
N LEU A 60 -4.49 9.59 6.75
CA LEU A 60 -4.37 11.04 6.66
C LEU A 60 -3.05 11.47 6.01
N THR A 61 -1.90 10.95 6.45
CA THR A 61 -0.59 11.40 5.94
C THR A 61 -0.41 11.04 4.47
N HIS A 62 -0.74 9.80 4.09
CA HIS A 62 -0.70 9.36 2.71
C HIS A 62 -1.76 10.05 1.83
N GLY A 63 -2.94 10.33 2.38
CA GLY A 63 -4.01 11.10 1.72
C GLY A 63 -3.56 12.53 1.38
N LEU A 64 -3.01 13.25 2.36
CA LEU A 64 -2.50 14.61 2.17
C LEU A 64 -1.39 14.68 1.12
N ASP A 65 -0.42 13.76 1.16
CA ASP A 65 0.65 13.76 0.16
C ASP A 65 0.14 13.36 -1.23
N THR A 66 -0.89 12.52 -1.33
CA THR A 66 -1.55 12.24 -2.61
C THR A 66 -2.20 13.50 -3.19
N VAL A 67 -2.97 14.24 -2.38
CA VAL A 67 -3.60 15.51 -2.79
C VAL A 67 -2.53 16.53 -3.22
N ARG A 68 -1.44 16.65 -2.47
CA ARG A 68 -0.30 17.52 -2.85
C ARG A 68 0.34 17.09 -4.17
N GLY A 69 0.50 15.78 -4.39
CA GLY A 69 1.03 15.24 -5.64
C GLY A 69 0.16 15.60 -6.85
N PHE A 70 -1.15 15.43 -6.74
CA PHE A 70 -2.10 15.81 -7.79
C PHE A 70 -2.05 17.32 -8.08
N ASN A 71 -1.99 18.15 -7.03
CA ASN A 71 -1.86 19.60 -7.15
C ASN A 71 -0.58 20.04 -7.88
N ARG A 72 0.56 19.37 -7.65
CA ARG A 72 1.83 19.68 -8.34
C ARG A 72 1.77 19.42 -9.85
N SER A 73 0.91 18.50 -10.29
CA SER A 73 0.61 18.26 -11.71
C SER A 73 -0.63 19.02 -12.21
N SER A 74 -1.18 19.90 -11.38
CA SER A 74 -2.38 20.69 -11.68
C SER A 74 -3.55 19.81 -12.12
N ILE A 75 -3.78 18.71 -11.41
CA ILE A 75 -4.93 17.81 -11.56
C ILE A 75 -5.78 17.89 -10.30
N LEU A 76 -7.10 17.96 -10.48
CA LEU A 76 -8.04 18.05 -9.36
C LEU A 76 -8.17 16.71 -8.64
N SER A 77 -8.44 16.79 -7.35
CA SER A 77 -8.56 15.66 -6.43
C SER A 77 -10.00 15.47 -5.95
N CYS A 78 -10.47 14.22 -5.91
CA CYS A 78 -11.78 13.86 -5.40
C CYS A 78 -11.66 12.72 -4.38
N GLY A 79 -11.59 13.08 -3.10
CA GLY A 79 -11.44 12.14 -1.99
C GLY A 79 -12.68 11.24 -1.84
N LYS A 80 -12.47 9.97 -1.50
CA LYS A 80 -13.58 8.99 -1.42
C LYS A 80 -13.35 7.86 -0.41
N HIS A 81 -14.38 7.18 0.08
CA HIS A 81 -15.82 7.41 -0.17
C HIS A 81 -16.43 7.90 1.14
N PHE A 82 -16.93 9.13 1.20
CA PHE A 82 -17.59 9.59 2.43
C PHE A 82 -18.92 8.81 2.59
N PRO A 83 -19.28 8.28 3.77
CA PRO A 83 -18.69 8.52 5.11
C PRO A 83 -17.49 7.63 5.50
N SER A 84 -17.27 6.52 4.80
CA SER A 84 -16.06 5.67 4.76
C SER A 84 -16.50 4.25 4.49
N TYR A 85 -15.99 3.64 3.43
CA TYR A 85 -16.25 2.24 3.10
C TYR A 85 -15.33 1.27 3.85
N GLY A 86 -14.51 1.76 4.78
CA GLY A 86 -13.55 0.92 5.50
C GLY A 86 -14.18 -0.14 6.39
N ASP A 87 -15.43 0.03 6.80
CA ASP A 87 -16.23 -0.96 7.56
C ASP A 87 -17.49 -1.40 6.80
N VAL A 88 -17.43 -1.38 5.47
CA VAL A 88 -18.55 -1.78 4.61
C VAL A 88 -18.75 -3.29 4.60
N GLU A 89 -20.01 -3.72 4.57
CA GLU A 89 -20.43 -5.09 4.31
C GLU A 89 -21.49 -5.14 3.21
N PHE A 90 -21.61 -6.31 2.59
CA PHE A 90 -22.67 -6.63 1.64
C PHE A 90 -23.60 -7.63 2.34
N PRO A 91 -24.78 -7.21 2.82
CA PRO A 91 -25.63 -8.04 3.68
C PRO A 91 -26.02 -9.40 3.08
N ASP A 92 -26.14 -9.47 1.76
CA ASP A 92 -26.43 -10.68 0.99
C ASP A 92 -25.17 -11.39 0.45
N GLY A 93 -23.99 -10.86 0.76
CA GLY A 93 -22.69 -11.37 0.30
C GLY A 93 -22.34 -11.04 -1.16
N THR A 94 -23.19 -10.30 -1.88
CA THR A 94 -22.96 -9.95 -3.29
C THR A 94 -22.62 -8.47 -3.44
N GLU A 95 -21.72 -8.13 -4.36
CA GLU A 95 -21.36 -6.72 -4.63
C GLU A 95 -22.45 -5.95 -5.41
N PHE A 96 -23.52 -6.63 -5.81
CA PHE A 96 -24.69 -6.05 -6.45
C PHE A 96 -25.69 -5.48 -5.44
N SER A 97 -25.63 -5.90 -4.17
CA SER A 97 -26.47 -5.33 -3.12
C SER A 97 -26.01 -3.96 -2.67
N LEU A 98 -26.92 -3.26 -2.00
CA LEU A 98 -26.65 -2.00 -1.35
C LEU A 98 -25.56 -2.20 -0.28
N PRO A 99 -24.38 -1.57 -0.42
CA PRO A 99 -23.35 -1.65 0.60
C PRO A 99 -23.85 -1.03 1.91
N SER A 100 -23.55 -1.65 3.04
CA SER A 100 -23.94 -1.16 4.37
C SER A 100 -22.71 -0.83 5.22
N VAL A 101 -22.66 0.36 5.81
CA VAL A 101 -21.62 0.76 6.76
C VAL A 101 -22.15 0.50 8.18
N VAL A 102 -21.49 -0.43 8.88
CA VAL A 102 -21.91 -0.89 10.22
C VAL A 102 -21.43 0.03 11.33
N ALA A 103 -20.32 0.74 11.12
CA ALA A 103 -19.79 1.69 12.08
C ALA A 103 -20.82 2.80 12.39
N SER A 104 -21.00 3.10 13.68
CA SER A 104 -21.82 4.24 14.10
C SER A 104 -21.20 5.56 13.67
N ALA A 105 -22.04 6.59 13.46
CA ALA A 105 -21.59 7.94 13.12
C ALA A 105 -20.53 8.47 14.11
N ASP A 106 -20.67 8.20 15.41
CA ASP A 106 -19.67 8.62 16.42
C ASP A 106 -18.32 7.92 16.26
N ASN A 107 -18.31 6.63 15.90
CA ASN A 107 -17.07 5.92 15.60
C ASN A 107 -16.41 6.47 14.33
N LEU A 108 -17.21 6.79 13.31
CA LEU A 108 -16.72 7.42 12.09
C LEU A 108 -16.13 8.80 12.38
N ARG A 109 -16.80 9.66 13.16
CA ARG A 109 -16.29 10.98 13.59
C ARG A 109 -14.92 10.89 14.27
N LYS A 110 -14.74 9.92 15.17
CA LYS A 110 -13.48 9.73 15.93
C LYS A 110 -12.33 9.15 15.11
N ARG A 111 -12.64 8.48 14.00
CA ARG A 111 -11.65 7.71 13.22
C ARG A 111 -11.71 8.02 11.73
N ALA A 112 -12.76 7.55 11.07
CA ALA A 112 -12.83 7.54 9.62
C ALA A 112 -13.00 8.93 8.99
N PHE A 113 -13.56 9.91 9.70
CA PHE A 113 -13.69 11.29 9.21
C PHE A 113 -12.39 12.11 9.37
N VAL A 114 -11.42 11.64 10.15
CA VAL A 114 -10.16 12.36 10.39
C VAL A 114 -9.41 12.66 9.07
N PRO A 115 -9.20 11.69 8.16
CA PRO A 115 -8.58 11.97 6.86
C PRO A 115 -9.41 12.91 5.97
N PHE A 116 -10.74 12.78 5.96
CA PHE A 116 -11.62 13.64 5.17
C PHE A 116 -11.53 15.10 5.63
N ARG A 117 -11.62 15.35 6.94
CA ARG A 117 -11.48 16.70 7.52
C ARG A 117 -10.12 17.31 7.22
N ALA A 118 -9.05 16.55 7.38
CA ALA A 118 -7.70 17.04 7.12
C ALA A 118 -7.49 17.38 5.64
N CYS A 119 -7.96 16.53 4.72
CA CYS A 119 -7.84 16.79 3.29
C CYS A 119 -8.76 17.94 2.84
N ALA A 120 -9.95 18.08 3.42
CA ALA A 120 -10.83 19.23 3.20
C ALA A 120 -10.13 20.55 3.56
N GLN A 121 -9.51 20.62 4.75
CA GLN A 121 -8.75 21.78 5.21
C GLN A 121 -7.49 22.04 4.37
N ALA A 122 -6.90 21.00 3.78
CA ALA A 122 -5.76 21.11 2.87
C ALA A 122 -6.14 21.53 1.44
N GLY A 123 -7.41 21.87 1.19
CA GLY A 123 -7.88 22.36 -0.10
C GLY A 123 -8.10 21.25 -1.13
N MET A 124 -8.60 20.09 -0.71
CA MET A 124 -9.13 19.06 -1.62
C MET A 124 -10.30 19.60 -2.43
N ASP A 125 -10.35 19.29 -3.72
CA ASP A 125 -11.27 19.95 -4.66
C ASP A 125 -12.70 19.41 -4.58
N ALA A 126 -12.80 18.08 -4.45
CA ALA A 126 -14.07 17.38 -4.37
C ALA A 126 -14.06 16.24 -3.35
N ILE A 127 -15.24 15.85 -2.88
CA ILE A 127 -15.47 14.62 -2.12
C ILE A 127 -16.60 13.84 -2.76
N LEU A 128 -16.36 12.55 -3.01
CA LEU A 128 -17.38 11.62 -3.45
C LEU A 128 -18.06 10.99 -2.23
N VAL A 129 -19.39 11.12 -2.17
CA VAL A 129 -20.23 10.52 -1.14
C VAL A 129 -20.81 9.21 -1.67
N GLY A 130 -20.63 8.14 -0.93
CA GLY A 130 -21.02 6.79 -1.32
C GLY A 130 -22.54 6.55 -1.37
N GLY A 131 -22.97 5.62 -2.22
CA GLY A 131 -24.32 5.04 -2.22
C GLY A 131 -24.42 3.87 -1.26
N CYS A 132 -24.29 4.11 0.05
CA CYS A 132 -24.36 3.06 1.08
C CYS A 132 -25.43 3.35 2.14
N SER A 133 -25.97 2.29 2.75
CA SER A 133 -26.83 2.41 3.93
C SER A 133 -26.02 2.52 5.21
N MET A 134 -26.54 3.21 6.22
CA MET A 134 -25.94 3.26 7.56
C MET A 134 -26.93 3.75 8.62
N VAL A 135 -26.52 3.71 9.89
CA VAL A 135 -27.26 4.32 11.00
C VAL A 135 -26.56 5.60 11.46
N VAL A 136 -27.28 6.72 11.43
CA VAL A 136 -26.81 8.02 11.92
C VAL A 136 -27.71 8.48 13.04
N ASP A 137 -27.16 8.62 14.24
CA ASP A 137 -27.86 9.15 15.43
C ASP A 137 -29.23 8.44 15.69
N GLY A 138 -29.26 7.11 15.50
CA GLY A 138 -30.45 6.26 15.68
C GLY A 138 -31.40 6.21 14.49
N ARG A 139 -31.14 6.96 13.42
CA ARG A 139 -31.93 6.96 12.18
C ARG A 139 -31.27 6.12 11.10
N ASN A 140 -32.08 5.29 10.43
CA ASN A 140 -31.64 4.55 9.25
C ASN A 140 -31.53 5.49 8.05
N VAL A 141 -30.36 5.47 7.41
CA VAL A 141 -30.08 6.11 6.13
C VAL A 141 -29.98 5.02 5.08
N SER A 142 -30.81 5.08 4.04
CA SER A 142 -30.73 4.09 2.94
C SER A 142 -29.57 4.39 1.99
N HIS A 143 -29.34 5.65 1.63
CA HIS A 143 -28.23 6.04 0.75
C HIS A 143 -27.54 7.30 1.28
N ALA A 144 -26.27 7.19 1.66
CA ALA A 144 -25.52 8.30 2.24
C ALA A 144 -25.46 9.53 1.29
N CYS A 145 -25.28 9.31 -0.02
CA CYS A 145 -25.27 10.40 -1.01
C CYS A 145 -26.63 11.07 -1.26
N LEU A 146 -27.73 10.52 -0.73
CA LEU A 146 -29.08 11.07 -0.86
C LEU A 146 -29.62 11.63 0.46
N ASP A 147 -28.81 11.62 1.53
CA ASP A 147 -29.21 12.01 2.87
C ASP A 147 -28.68 13.40 3.23
N HIS A 148 -29.59 14.31 3.55
CA HIS A 148 -29.25 15.69 3.88
C HIS A 148 -28.41 15.82 5.15
N ASP A 149 -28.61 14.97 6.16
CA ASP A 149 -27.83 15.08 7.39
C ASP A 149 -26.38 14.67 7.17
N LEU A 150 -26.12 13.61 6.39
CA LEU A 150 -24.76 13.23 6.04
C LEU A 150 -24.08 14.25 5.13
N VAL A 151 -24.76 14.68 4.06
CA VAL A 151 -24.16 15.54 3.05
C VAL A 151 -24.05 16.99 3.52
N SER A 152 -25.15 17.59 3.98
CA SER A 152 -25.18 19.01 4.35
C SER A 152 -24.80 19.24 5.82
N ASN A 153 -25.27 18.43 6.76
CA ASN A 153 -24.99 18.70 8.18
C ASN A 153 -23.60 18.19 8.60
N ILE A 154 -23.22 16.98 8.19
CA ILE A 154 -21.95 16.38 8.59
C ILE A 154 -20.83 16.78 7.63
N LEU A 155 -20.93 16.48 6.34
CA LEU A 155 -19.83 16.74 5.41
C LEU A 155 -19.62 18.24 5.15
N ARG A 156 -20.66 18.98 4.76
CA ARG A 156 -20.54 20.42 4.48
C ARG A 156 -20.25 21.23 5.75
N ARG A 157 -21.03 21.06 6.84
CA ARG A 157 -20.89 21.89 8.06
C ARG A 157 -19.89 21.32 9.07
N GLU A 158 -20.11 20.12 9.60
CA GLU A 158 -19.26 19.55 10.66
C GLU A 158 -17.81 19.32 10.21
N CYS A 159 -17.61 18.82 8.98
CA CYS A 159 -16.28 18.65 8.39
C CYS A 159 -15.74 19.91 7.72
N SER A 160 -16.54 20.98 7.65
CA SER A 160 -16.20 22.29 7.04
C SER A 160 -15.63 22.16 5.62
N PHE A 161 -16.26 21.32 4.80
CA PHE A 161 -15.82 21.08 3.44
C PHE A 161 -16.43 22.09 2.47
N GLU A 162 -15.61 22.96 1.87
CA GLU A 162 -16.08 24.03 0.96
C GLU A 162 -15.99 23.68 -0.53
N GLY A 163 -15.44 22.51 -0.88
CA GLY A 163 -15.29 22.05 -2.26
C GLY A 163 -16.56 21.46 -2.87
N CYS A 164 -16.43 20.79 -4.01
CA CYS A 164 -17.55 20.15 -4.69
C CYS A 164 -17.92 18.80 -4.05
N ILE A 165 -19.19 18.59 -3.74
CA ILE A 165 -19.69 17.29 -3.29
C ILE A 165 -20.25 16.54 -4.50
N ILE A 166 -19.77 15.32 -4.74
CA ILE A 166 -20.17 14.49 -5.86
C ILE A 166 -20.90 13.25 -5.33
N SER A 167 -22.06 12.91 -5.89
CA SER A 167 -22.73 11.65 -5.54
C SER A 167 -21.97 10.45 -6.10
N ASP A 168 -22.16 9.29 -5.48
CA ASP A 168 -21.90 8.01 -6.12
C ASP A 168 -22.78 7.83 -7.37
N CYS A 169 -22.50 6.80 -8.14
CA CYS A 169 -23.24 6.52 -9.36
C CYS A 169 -24.71 6.16 -9.06
N LEU A 170 -25.66 6.98 -9.54
CA LEU A 170 -27.09 6.70 -9.40
C LEU A 170 -27.61 5.64 -10.38
N ALA A 171 -26.75 5.10 -11.24
CA ALA A 171 -27.05 3.97 -12.11
C ALA A 171 -26.66 2.62 -11.48
N MET A 172 -26.25 2.60 -10.20
CA MET A 172 -26.02 1.37 -9.45
C MET A 172 -27.32 0.58 -9.30
N GLU A 173 -27.24 -0.75 -9.47
CA GLU A 173 -28.39 -1.65 -9.48
C GLU A 173 -29.30 -1.48 -8.24
N ALA A 174 -28.72 -1.49 -7.04
CA ALA A 174 -29.46 -1.28 -5.80
C ALA A 174 -30.23 0.07 -5.77
N LEU A 175 -29.62 1.16 -6.22
CA LEU A 175 -30.23 2.49 -6.23
C LEU A 175 -31.32 2.59 -7.31
N CYS A 176 -31.06 2.04 -8.50
CA CYS A 176 -32.02 1.95 -9.59
C CYS A 176 -33.29 1.21 -9.18
N HIS A 177 -33.16 0.08 -8.46
CA HIS A 177 -34.31 -0.72 -8.03
C HIS A 177 -35.11 -0.08 -6.89
N GLU A 178 -34.44 0.57 -5.93
CA GLU A 178 -35.12 1.12 -4.75
C GLU A 178 -35.75 2.50 -5.01
N ILE A 179 -35.04 3.39 -5.71
CA ILE A 179 -35.40 4.82 -5.85
C ILE A 179 -35.59 5.22 -7.31
N GLY A 180 -34.79 4.66 -8.21
CA GLY A 180 -34.73 5.05 -9.61
C GLY A 180 -33.94 6.35 -9.83
N THR A 181 -33.40 6.51 -11.04
CA THR A 181 -32.51 7.63 -11.39
C THR A 181 -33.21 8.98 -11.26
N SER A 182 -34.46 9.10 -11.71
CA SER A 182 -35.26 10.34 -11.58
C SER A 182 -35.31 10.91 -10.16
N GLN A 183 -35.72 10.09 -9.20
CA GLN A 183 -35.85 10.51 -7.80
C GLN A 183 -34.48 10.66 -7.14
N GLY A 184 -33.51 9.81 -7.48
CA GLY A 184 -32.15 9.88 -6.98
C GLY A 184 -31.49 11.23 -7.27
N VAL A 185 -31.66 11.78 -8.48
CA VAL A 185 -31.07 13.07 -8.88
C VAL A 185 -31.61 14.22 -8.02
N SER A 186 -32.94 14.30 -7.91
CA SER A 186 -33.59 15.34 -7.08
C SER A 186 -33.14 15.23 -5.62
N ARG A 187 -33.09 14.01 -5.07
CA ARG A 187 -32.67 13.77 -3.68
C ARG A 187 -31.20 14.09 -3.44
N ALA A 188 -30.28 13.74 -4.36
CA ALA A 188 -28.86 14.05 -4.23
C ALA A 188 -28.61 15.56 -4.19
N ILE A 189 -29.23 16.32 -5.10
CA ILE A 189 -29.11 17.78 -5.11
C ILE A 189 -29.71 18.39 -3.84
N ARG A 190 -30.89 17.92 -3.41
CA ARG A 190 -31.52 18.36 -2.15
C ARG A 190 -30.70 18.02 -0.91
N ALA A 191 -29.97 16.91 -0.93
CA ALA A 191 -29.07 16.54 0.15
C ALA A 191 -27.86 17.49 0.24
N GLY A 192 -27.49 18.14 -0.86
CA GLY A 192 -26.39 19.10 -0.96
C GLY A 192 -25.24 18.66 -1.87
N CYS A 193 -25.43 17.62 -2.69
CA CYS A 193 -24.48 17.28 -3.74
C CYS A 193 -24.48 18.39 -4.81
N ASP A 194 -23.29 18.81 -5.22
CA ASP A 194 -23.11 19.79 -6.29
C ASP A 194 -23.11 19.12 -7.67
N MET A 195 -22.64 17.87 -7.75
CA MET A 195 -22.60 17.07 -8.97
C MET A 195 -23.21 15.69 -8.73
N VAL A 196 -23.90 15.17 -9.75
CA VAL A 196 -24.54 13.85 -9.72
C VAL A 196 -23.90 12.96 -10.77
N THR A 197 -23.50 11.75 -10.36
CA THR A 197 -22.86 10.77 -11.25
C THR A 197 -23.90 9.80 -11.81
N VAL A 198 -23.98 9.67 -13.14
CA VAL A 198 -24.82 8.68 -13.83
C VAL A 198 -23.99 8.00 -14.92
N CYS A 199 -23.55 6.77 -14.66
CA CYS A 199 -22.66 6.02 -15.55
C CYS A 199 -23.42 5.10 -16.51
N GLN A 200 -22.75 4.68 -17.59
CA GLN A 200 -23.08 3.55 -18.47
C GLN A 200 -24.38 3.62 -19.30
N SER A 201 -25.39 4.41 -18.93
CA SER A 201 -26.68 4.47 -19.62
C SER A 201 -27.02 5.89 -20.08
N ASN A 202 -27.01 6.12 -21.40
CA ASN A 202 -27.47 7.38 -22.00
C ASN A 202 -28.94 7.65 -21.68
N GLN A 203 -29.77 6.60 -21.62
CA GLN A 203 -31.19 6.75 -21.27
C GLN A 203 -31.35 7.26 -19.83
N ALA A 204 -30.60 6.69 -18.88
CA ALA A 204 -30.61 7.14 -17.48
C ALA A 204 -30.09 8.59 -17.35
N GLN A 205 -29.11 8.98 -18.17
CA GLN A 205 -28.59 10.35 -18.21
C GLN A 205 -29.64 11.35 -18.72
N LEU A 206 -30.36 11.01 -19.79
CA LEU A 206 -31.47 11.84 -20.30
C LEU A 206 -32.60 11.96 -19.27
N GLU A 207 -32.95 10.85 -18.62
CA GLU A 207 -33.93 10.84 -17.55
C GLU A 207 -33.51 11.74 -16.38
N ALA A 208 -32.24 11.66 -15.95
CA ALA A 208 -31.69 12.52 -14.91
C ALA A 208 -31.84 14.01 -15.23
N LEU A 209 -31.58 14.41 -16.48
CA LEU A 209 -31.71 15.80 -16.93
C LEU A 209 -33.19 16.26 -16.91
N VAL A 210 -34.10 15.43 -17.39
CA VAL A 210 -35.54 15.71 -17.37
C VAL A 210 -36.03 15.87 -15.93
N SER A 211 -35.62 14.96 -15.04
CA SER A 211 -36.06 14.95 -13.65
C SER A 211 -35.52 16.13 -12.85
N LEU A 212 -34.27 16.55 -13.10
CA LEU A 212 -33.74 17.79 -12.51
C LEU A 212 -34.53 19.02 -12.98
N ARG A 213 -34.88 19.08 -14.27
CA ARG A 213 -35.70 20.18 -14.82
C ARG A 213 -37.07 20.23 -14.13
N LEU A 214 -37.75 19.09 -13.99
CA LEU A 214 -39.05 19.01 -13.32
C LEU A 214 -38.96 19.42 -11.85
N ALA A 215 -37.96 18.92 -11.11
CA ALA A 215 -37.74 19.27 -9.71
C ALA A 215 -37.46 20.77 -9.49
N VAL A 216 -36.87 21.45 -10.47
CA VAL A 216 -36.70 22.91 -10.42
C VAL A 216 -38.00 23.64 -10.75
N GLN A 217 -38.80 23.11 -11.68
CA GLN A 217 -40.08 23.70 -12.08
C GLN A 217 -41.13 23.60 -10.97
N ASP A 218 -41.17 22.48 -10.23
CA ASP A 218 -42.10 22.27 -9.13
C ASP A 218 -41.62 22.86 -7.79
N GLY A 219 -40.36 23.32 -7.72
CA GLY A 219 -39.77 23.97 -6.55
C GLY A 219 -39.11 23.00 -5.55
N SER A 220 -39.12 21.69 -5.80
CA SER A 220 -38.43 20.69 -4.98
C SER A 220 -36.91 20.91 -4.90
N VAL A 221 -36.32 21.46 -5.96
CA VAL A 221 -34.93 21.93 -6.01
C VAL A 221 -34.95 23.43 -6.29
N SER A 222 -34.42 24.22 -5.35
CA SER A 222 -34.37 25.67 -5.52
C SER A 222 -33.39 26.07 -6.64
N ARG A 223 -33.69 27.15 -7.37
CA ARG A 223 -32.74 27.71 -8.34
C ARG A 223 -31.48 28.26 -7.66
N ASN A 224 -31.60 28.79 -6.44
CA ASN A 224 -30.47 29.34 -5.69
C ASN A 224 -29.46 28.26 -5.30
N SER A 225 -29.90 27.09 -4.83
CA SER A 225 -29.01 25.97 -4.52
C SER A 225 -28.22 25.52 -5.76
N LEU A 226 -28.84 25.52 -6.95
CA LEU A 226 -28.12 25.23 -8.19
C LEU A 226 -27.07 26.29 -8.54
N ILE A 227 -27.36 27.57 -8.30
CA ILE A 227 -26.40 28.66 -8.52
C ILE A 227 -25.20 28.51 -7.58
N GLU A 228 -25.44 28.20 -6.31
CA GLU A 228 -24.38 27.94 -5.32
C GLU A 228 -23.51 26.75 -5.74
N SER A 229 -24.12 25.63 -6.11
CA SER A 229 -23.39 24.45 -6.60
C SER A 229 -22.60 24.76 -7.87
N ASN A 230 -23.18 25.49 -8.82
CA ASN A 230 -22.48 25.91 -10.04
C ASN A 230 -21.31 26.86 -9.74
N SER A 231 -21.43 27.72 -8.73
CA SER A 231 -20.33 28.57 -8.26
C SER A 231 -19.16 27.73 -7.72
N ARG A 232 -19.44 26.67 -6.94
CA ARG A 232 -18.39 25.74 -6.47
C ARG A 232 -17.75 24.98 -7.64
N ILE A 233 -18.55 24.50 -8.58
CA ILE A 233 -18.07 23.80 -9.78
C ILE A 233 -17.17 24.71 -10.61
N ASN A 234 -17.57 25.96 -10.86
CA ASN A 234 -16.75 26.90 -11.61
C ASN A 234 -15.46 27.23 -10.86
N LYS A 235 -15.52 27.52 -9.54
CA LYS A 235 -14.33 27.72 -8.71
C LYS A 235 -13.36 26.53 -8.78
N MET A 236 -13.88 25.31 -8.77
CA MET A 236 -13.08 24.08 -8.94
C MET A 236 -12.43 24.02 -10.33
N LYS A 237 -13.17 24.32 -11.40
CA LYS A 237 -12.64 24.33 -12.78
C LYS A 237 -11.58 25.42 -12.96
N ASP A 238 -11.82 26.62 -12.47
CA ASP A 238 -10.96 27.79 -12.60
C ASP A 238 -9.57 27.59 -11.97
N ARG A 239 -9.43 26.62 -11.05
CA ARG A 239 -8.15 26.31 -10.41
C ARG A 239 -7.09 25.81 -11.40
N TYR A 240 -7.45 24.93 -12.33
CA TYR A 240 -6.48 24.27 -13.24
C TYR A 240 -6.96 24.09 -14.70
N MET A 241 -8.21 24.41 -15.02
CA MET A 241 -8.79 24.20 -16.35
C MET A 241 -8.83 25.48 -17.18
N SER A 242 -8.46 25.37 -18.45
CA SER A 242 -8.67 26.38 -19.48
C SER A 242 -8.94 25.71 -20.83
N TRP A 243 -9.56 26.42 -21.77
CA TRP A 243 -9.76 25.91 -23.13
C TRP A 243 -8.44 25.61 -23.84
N GLU A 244 -7.42 26.44 -23.62
CA GLU A 244 -6.08 26.21 -24.13
C GLU A 244 -5.52 24.86 -23.66
N ARG A 245 -5.57 24.58 -22.36
CA ARG A 245 -5.09 23.31 -21.81
C ARG A 245 -5.93 22.12 -22.27
N ALA A 246 -7.25 22.29 -22.35
CA ALA A 246 -8.16 21.21 -22.75
C ALA A 246 -7.98 20.80 -24.21
N LEU A 247 -7.71 21.77 -25.10
CA LEU A 247 -7.51 21.53 -26.53
C LEU A 247 -6.06 21.14 -26.88
N HIS A 248 -5.11 21.38 -25.98
CA HIS A 248 -3.69 21.08 -26.16
C HIS A 248 -3.08 20.28 -25.00
N PRO A 249 -3.58 19.06 -24.70
CA PRO A 249 -2.92 18.21 -23.73
C PRO A 249 -1.51 17.80 -24.23
N PRO A 250 -0.53 17.61 -23.34
CA PRO A 250 0.84 17.24 -23.73
C PRO A 250 0.95 15.96 -24.58
N GLY A 251 -0.03 15.06 -24.50
CA GLY A 251 -0.12 13.87 -25.31
C GLY A 251 1.05 12.90 -25.12
N VAL A 252 1.34 12.14 -26.18
CA VAL A 252 2.41 11.12 -26.20
C VAL A 252 3.79 11.74 -25.95
N THR A 253 4.02 12.97 -26.42
CA THR A 253 5.29 13.68 -26.22
C THR A 253 5.55 13.98 -24.74
N GLY A 254 4.52 14.44 -24.01
CA GLY A 254 4.59 14.62 -22.57
C GLY A 254 4.95 13.32 -21.84
N LEU A 255 4.22 12.24 -22.16
CA LEU A 255 4.47 10.90 -21.60
C LEU A 255 5.90 10.41 -21.88
N ALA A 256 6.38 10.55 -23.13
CA ALA A 256 7.71 10.13 -23.52
C ALA A 256 8.80 10.89 -22.76
N SER A 257 8.60 12.19 -22.48
CA SER A 257 9.57 13.04 -21.79
C SER A 257 9.85 12.63 -20.35
N ARG A 258 8.88 12.01 -19.66
CA ARG A 258 8.97 11.59 -18.25
C ARG A 258 9.08 10.08 -18.06
N ARG A 259 9.00 9.29 -19.13
CA ARG A 259 8.96 7.82 -19.08
C ARG A 259 10.04 7.21 -18.19
N LEU A 260 11.31 7.60 -18.38
CA LEU A 260 12.42 7.01 -17.63
C LEU A 260 12.35 7.34 -16.12
N GLU A 261 11.99 8.58 -15.80
CA GLU A 261 11.83 9.06 -14.42
C GLU A 261 10.71 8.28 -13.73
N HIS A 262 9.55 8.15 -14.37
CA HIS A 262 8.40 7.46 -13.82
C HIS A 262 8.63 5.95 -13.70
N GLN A 263 9.32 5.32 -14.66
CA GLN A 263 9.73 3.91 -14.55
C GLN A 263 10.69 3.66 -13.38
N THR A 264 11.63 4.58 -13.15
CA THR A 264 12.53 4.51 -12.00
C THR A 264 11.77 4.67 -10.68
N LEU A 265 10.83 5.62 -10.62
CA LEU A 265 9.97 5.83 -9.46
C LEU A 265 9.10 4.61 -9.16
N SER A 266 8.46 4.03 -10.19
CA SER A 266 7.69 2.80 -10.10
C SER A 266 8.53 1.65 -9.55
N SER A 267 9.73 1.45 -10.09
CA SER A 267 10.66 0.40 -9.64
C SER A 267 11.00 0.56 -8.14
N ARG A 268 11.29 1.79 -7.70
CA ARG A 268 11.57 2.09 -6.29
C ARG A 268 10.37 1.84 -5.38
N ALA A 269 9.16 2.17 -5.84
CA ALA A 269 7.94 1.96 -5.07
C ALA A 269 7.65 0.46 -4.89
N PHE A 270 7.67 -0.32 -5.98
CA PHE A 270 7.40 -1.76 -5.92
C PHE A 270 8.49 -2.55 -5.18
N GLU A 271 9.75 -2.14 -5.25
CA GLU A 271 10.82 -2.77 -4.49
C GLU A 271 10.62 -2.64 -2.97
N GLY A 272 10.11 -1.49 -2.50
CA GLY A 272 9.84 -1.25 -1.09
C GLY A 272 8.47 -1.75 -0.59
N ALA A 273 7.58 -2.18 -1.48
CA ALA A 273 6.19 -2.47 -1.10
C ALA A 273 5.97 -3.87 -0.50
N LEU A 274 6.85 -4.84 -0.77
CA LEU A 274 6.67 -6.22 -0.31
C LEU A 274 6.94 -6.38 1.18
N SER A 275 6.04 -7.05 1.90
CA SER A 275 6.21 -7.33 3.33
C SER A 275 6.44 -8.81 3.59
N LEU A 276 7.56 -9.16 4.22
CA LEU A 276 7.78 -10.50 4.78
C LEU A 276 7.21 -10.53 6.20
N ILE A 277 6.04 -11.14 6.38
CA ILE A 277 5.33 -11.14 7.66
C ILE A 277 6.01 -12.07 8.67
N ARG A 278 6.42 -13.24 8.19
CA ARG A 278 7.11 -14.26 8.99
C ARG A 278 7.82 -15.26 8.08
N ASP A 279 8.91 -15.81 8.59
CA ASP A 279 9.61 -16.97 8.04
C ASP A 279 10.11 -17.86 9.19
N ARG A 280 9.18 -18.50 9.92
CA ARG A 280 9.48 -19.28 11.14
C ARG A 280 10.13 -20.63 10.81
N SER A 281 9.82 -21.20 9.65
CA SER A 281 10.34 -22.48 9.18
C SER A 281 11.64 -22.35 8.38
N ASN A 282 12.17 -21.12 8.21
CA ASN A 282 13.28 -20.85 7.29
C ASN A 282 12.98 -21.33 5.86
N GLY A 283 11.71 -21.22 5.44
CA GLY A 283 11.19 -21.71 4.17
C GLY A 283 11.82 -20.99 2.98
N LEU A 284 12.12 -19.69 3.11
CA LEU A 284 12.81 -18.95 2.04
C LEU A 284 14.25 -19.44 1.84
N ASN A 285 14.98 -19.66 2.93
CA ASN A 285 16.33 -20.19 2.85
C ASN A 285 16.34 -21.62 2.28
N THR A 286 15.39 -22.44 2.70
CA THR A 286 15.22 -23.80 2.17
C THR A 286 14.99 -23.77 0.66
N LEU A 287 14.02 -22.96 0.20
CA LEU A 287 13.72 -22.76 -1.22
C LEU A 287 14.95 -22.33 -2.04
N ARG A 288 15.78 -21.41 -1.50
CA ARG A 288 16.97 -20.86 -2.19
C ARG A 288 18.13 -21.85 -2.31
N ASN A 289 18.18 -22.84 -1.43
CA ASN A 289 19.28 -23.80 -1.32
C ASN A 289 18.92 -25.21 -1.80
N LEU A 290 17.76 -25.38 -2.44
CA LEU A 290 17.41 -26.64 -3.08
C LEU A 290 18.43 -27.03 -4.17
N PRO A 291 18.73 -28.33 -4.32
CA PRO A 291 19.60 -28.81 -5.37
C PRO A 291 18.93 -28.67 -6.74
N LYS A 292 19.71 -28.75 -7.84
CA LYS A 292 19.22 -28.46 -9.19
C LYS A 292 18.14 -29.44 -9.69
N ASP A 293 18.22 -30.68 -9.25
CA ASP A 293 17.32 -31.78 -9.56
C ASP A 293 16.04 -31.78 -8.71
N ALA A 294 16.02 -31.04 -7.59
CA ALA A 294 14.83 -30.88 -6.78
C ALA A 294 13.70 -30.20 -7.56
N GLN A 295 12.47 -30.56 -7.21
CA GLN A 295 11.25 -29.98 -7.76
C GLN A 295 10.65 -28.96 -6.79
N VAL A 296 10.27 -27.80 -7.32
CA VAL A 296 9.44 -26.79 -6.64
C VAL A 296 8.08 -26.76 -7.31
N LEU A 297 7.01 -26.84 -6.53
CA LEU A 297 5.65 -26.64 -7.03
C LEU A 297 5.20 -25.21 -6.78
N LEU A 298 4.74 -24.52 -7.82
CA LEU A 298 4.01 -23.26 -7.72
C LEU A 298 2.52 -23.55 -7.95
N LEU A 299 1.70 -23.25 -6.94
CA LEU A 299 0.25 -23.31 -6.98
C LEU A 299 -0.32 -21.90 -7.01
N THR A 300 -1.03 -21.56 -8.09
CA THR A 300 -1.68 -20.24 -8.24
C THR A 300 -3.20 -20.36 -8.34
N PRO A 301 -3.97 -19.42 -7.77
CA PRO A 301 -5.41 -19.46 -7.91
C PRO A 301 -5.80 -19.09 -9.34
N VAL A 302 -6.87 -19.70 -9.85
CA VAL A 302 -7.53 -19.21 -11.06
C VAL A 302 -8.25 -17.92 -10.72
N VAL A 303 -7.73 -16.80 -11.24
CA VAL A 303 -8.32 -15.47 -11.07
C VAL A 303 -8.47 -14.82 -12.43
N GLY A 304 -9.69 -14.36 -12.73
CA GLY A 304 -9.90 -13.46 -13.86
C GLY A 304 -9.16 -12.15 -13.63
N LEU A 305 -8.60 -11.57 -14.68
CA LEU A 305 -8.11 -10.19 -14.62
C LEU A 305 -9.29 -9.28 -14.20
N PHE A 306 -9.08 -8.42 -13.20
CA PHE A 306 -10.03 -7.36 -12.90
C PHE A 306 -10.29 -6.54 -14.18
N PRO A 307 -11.53 -6.14 -14.48
CA PRO A 307 -11.84 -5.31 -15.65
C PRO A 307 -11.14 -3.94 -15.70
N SER A 308 -10.41 -3.53 -14.65
CA SER A 308 -9.79 -2.22 -14.56
C SER A 308 -8.37 -2.12 -15.13
N ILE A 309 -7.78 -3.22 -15.61
CA ILE A 309 -6.51 -3.16 -16.36
C ILE A 309 -6.67 -4.02 -17.60
N ALA A 310 -7.12 -3.38 -18.67
CA ALA A 310 -6.81 -3.85 -20.02
C ALA A 310 -5.29 -3.82 -20.19
N THR A 311 -4.60 -4.89 -19.76
CA THR A 311 -3.43 -5.34 -20.50
C THR A 311 -3.96 -5.74 -21.86
N ARG A 312 -3.98 -4.76 -22.78
CA ARG A 312 -3.97 -5.06 -24.21
C ARG A 312 -2.99 -6.19 -24.40
N GLU A 313 -3.47 -7.26 -25.01
CA GLU A 313 -2.64 -8.28 -25.62
C GLU A 313 -1.42 -7.57 -26.24
N THR A 314 -0.23 -7.91 -25.75
CA THR A 314 0.96 -7.60 -26.52
C THR A 314 0.79 -8.33 -27.84
N PRO A 315 0.96 -7.68 -29.01
CA PRO A 315 0.89 -8.39 -30.27
C PRO A 315 1.88 -9.54 -30.20
N THR A 316 1.36 -10.76 -30.27
CA THR A 316 2.15 -11.99 -30.27
C THR A 316 3.18 -11.85 -31.39
N GLN A 317 4.46 -12.08 -31.06
CA GLN A 317 5.46 -12.18 -32.10
C GLN A 317 5.07 -13.33 -33.04
N PRO A 318 5.25 -13.22 -34.37
CA PRO A 318 4.67 -14.15 -35.36
C PRO A 318 5.14 -15.60 -35.30
N ASN A 319 5.94 -16.00 -34.31
CA ASN A 319 6.69 -17.27 -34.28
C ASN A 319 6.43 -18.16 -33.05
N GLU A 320 5.46 -17.87 -32.19
CA GLU A 320 5.12 -18.78 -31.09
C GLU A 320 4.06 -19.81 -31.51
N ARG A 321 4.40 -21.10 -31.38
CA ARG A 321 3.47 -22.22 -31.64
C ARG A 321 2.24 -22.12 -30.74
N PRO A 322 1.03 -22.46 -31.23
CA PRO A 322 -0.18 -22.41 -30.43
C PRO A 322 -0.08 -23.43 -29.29
N LYS A 323 -0.03 -22.93 -28.04
CA LYS A 323 -0.22 -23.74 -26.84
C LYS A 323 -1.71 -24.09 -26.71
N ALA A 324 -2.02 -25.23 -26.10
CA ALA A 324 -3.42 -25.60 -25.80
C ALA A 324 -4.13 -24.44 -25.08
N PRO A 325 -5.39 -24.14 -25.41
CA PRO A 325 -6.10 -23.03 -24.80
C PRO A 325 -6.26 -23.29 -23.30
N LEU A 326 -5.77 -22.36 -22.49
CA LEU A 326 -5.92 -22.35 -21.04
C LEU A 326 -7.33 -21.87 -20.66
N ALA A 327 -7.81 -22.23 -19.48
CA ALA A 327 -9.05 -21.64 -18.98
C ALA A 327 -8.81 -20.16 -18.61
N PRO A 328 -9.79 -19.26 -18.83
CA PRO A 328 -9.64 -17.84 -18.48
C PRO A 328 -9.18 -17.64 -17.03
N GLY A 329 -8.13 -16.83 -16.85
CA GLY A 329 -7.52 -16.55 -15.55
C GLY A 329 -6.40 -17.51 -15.13
N GLU A 330 -6.17 -18.62 -15.85
CA GLU A 330 -4.97 -19.45 -15.68
C GLU A 330 -3.73 -18.80 -16.29
N GLU A 331 -3.90 -17.92 -17.28
CA GLU A 331 -2.84 -17.17 -17.92
C GLU A 331 -2.20 -16.11 -17.01
N THR A 332 -2.95 -15.61 -16.00
CA THR A 332 -2.58 -14.46 -15.16
C THR A 332 -1.17 -14.59 -14.56
N PHE A 333 -0.76 -15.80 -14.17
CA PHE A 333 0.52 -16.03 -13.50
C PHE A 333 1.56 -16.77 -14.34
N GLN A 334 1.30 -17.04 -15.63
CA GLN A 334 2.23 -17.84 -16.45
C GLN A 334 3.57 -17.14 -16.69
N THR A 335 3.55 -15.83 -16.94
CA THR A 335 4.77 -15.02 -17.09
C THR A 335 5.58 -15.03 -15.80
N PHE A 336 4.91 -14.97 -14.65
CA PHE A 336 5.56 -15.08 -13.35
C PHE A 336 6.19 -16.47 -13.16
N GLY A 337 5.44 -17.55 -13.38
CA GLY A 337 5.96 -18.92 -13.26
C GLY A 337 7.18 -19.13 -14.16
N SER A 338 7.13 -18.67 -15.40
CA SER A 338 8.25 -18.72 -16.35
C SER A 338 9.48 -17.92 -15.87
N THR A 339 9.26 -16.74 -15.28
CA THR A 339 10.34 -15.88 -14.75
C THR A 339 10.97 -16.47 -13.49
N LEU A 340 10.14 -17.04 -12.62
CA LEU A 340 10.59 -17.73 -11.42
C LEU A 340 11.38 -18.99 -11.78
N ALA A 341 10.92 -19.79 -12.75
CA ALA A 341 11.63 -20.98 -13.22
C ALA A 341 13.04 -20.65 -13.75
N LYS A 342 13.20 -19.52 -14.46
CA LYS A 342 14.52 -19.04 -14.94
C LYS A 342 15.43 -18.54 -13.81
N SER A 343 14.86 -18.15 -12.68
CA SER A 343 15.58 -17.51 -11.57
C SER A 343 15.89 -18.47 -10.42
N LEU A 344 15.13 -19.56 -10.28
CA LEU A 344 15.37 -20.63 -9.31
C LEU A 344 16.48 -21.55 -9.80
N LYS A 345 17.21 -22.15 -8.85
CA LYS A 345 18.20 -23.20 -9.14
C LYS A 345 17.55 -24.56 -9.42
N ALA A 346 16.40 -24.80 -8.79
CA ALA A 346 15.63 -26.04 -8.84
C ALA A 346 14.59 -26.02 -9.97
N ARG A 347 14.09 -27.20 -10.37
CA ARG A 347 13.06 -27.34 -11.41
C ARG A 347 11.71 -26.85 -10.89
N LEU A 348 11.12 -25.84 -11.54
CA LEU A 348 9.78 -25.37 -11.22
C LEU A 348 8.71 -26.14 -12.00
N VAL A 349 7.65 -26.59 -11.32
CA VAL A 349 6.38 -26.97 -11.92
C VAL A 349 5.31 -26.00 -11.48
N HIS A 350 4.53 -25.48 -12.42
CA HIS A 350 3.47 -24.51 -12.15
C HIS A 350 2.13 -25.09 -12.59
N THR A 351 1.16 -25.11 -11.69
CA THR A 351 -0.24 -25.43 -11.98
C THR A 351 -1.19 -24.51 -11.22
N SER A 352 -2.39 -24.34 -11.75
CA SER A 352 -3.44 -23.55 -11.11
C SER A 352 -4.38 -24.42 -10.28
N TYR A 353 -5.03 -23.83 -9.28
CA TYR A 353 -6.11 -24.42 -8.51
C TYR A 353 -7.34 -23.51 -8.50
N SER A 354 -8.54 -24.09 -8.39
CA SER A 354 -9.81 -23.36 -8.47
C SER A 354 -10.72 -23.69 -7.29
N ALA A 355 -11.96 -23.21 -7.35
CA ALA A 355 -13.00 -23.53 -6.36
C ALA A 355 -13.30 -25.04 -6.25
N ASN A 356 -12.90 -25.84 -7.25
CA ASN A 356 -13.00 -27.31 -7.19
C ASN A 356 -11.95 -27.96 -6.26
N GLY A 357 -11.08 -27.16 -5.63
CA GLY A 357 -10.07 -27.63 -4.69
C GLY A 357 -8.85 -28.28 -5.36
N LEU A 358 -8.17 -29.14 -4.60
CA LEU A 358 -7.05 -29.92 -5.11
C LEU A 358 -7.55 -31.16 -5.86
N ARG A 359 -6.90 -31.47 -6.97
CA ARG A 359 -7.13 -32.69 -7.77
C ARG A 359 -6.06 -33.72 -7.44
N PRO A 360 -6.23 -35.02 -7.78
CA PRO A 360 -5.20 -36.04 -7.57
C PRO A 360 -3.84 -35.67 -8.17
N LEU A 361 -3.83 -34.98 -9.32
CA LEU A 361 -2.61 -34.43 -9.92
C LEU A 361 -1.90 -33.42 -8.99
N HIS A 362 -2.65 -32.56 -8.31
CA HIS A 362 -2.06 -31.59 -7.40
C HIS A 362 -1.46 -32.29 -6.17
N GLU A 363 -2.12 -33.33 -5.63
CA GLU A 363 -1.62 -34.12 -4.51
C GLU A 363 -0.32 -34.84 -4.86
N ASP A 364 -0.27 -35.51 -6.02
CA ASP A 364 0.95 -36.17 -6.54
C ASP A 364 2.10 -35.15 -6.73
N LEU A 365 1.79 -33.95 -7.24
CA LEU A 365 2.78 -32.89 -7.40
C LEU A 365 3.30 -32.36 -6.06
N ILE A 366 2.44 -32.24 -5.04
CA ILE A 366 2.84 -31.84 -3.68
C ILE A 366 3.76 -32.91 -3.07
N GLU A 367 3.38 -34.19 -3.23
CA GLU A 367 4.16 -35.33 -2.74
C GLU A 367 5.56 -35.42 -3.35
N ARG A 368 5.71 -35.11 -4.64
CA ARG A 368 7.02 -35.16 -5.32
C ARG A 368 7.89 -33.92 -5.12
N SER A 369 7.30 -32.79 -4.74
CA SER A 369 8.03 -31.51 -4.66
C SER A 369 8.78 -31.34 -3.36
N SER A 370 10.02 -30.86 -3.41
CA SER A 370 10.83 -30.56 -2.22
C SER A 370 10.41 -29.27 -1.52
N ALA A 371 9.73 -28.37 -2.25
CA ALA A 371 9.10 -27.17 -1.71
C ALA A 371 7.84 -26.81 -2.51
N VAL A 372 6.91 -26.12 -1.85
CA VAL A 372 5.67 -25.63 -2.43
C VAL A 372 5.53 -24.13 -2.19
N ILE A 373 5.16 -23.39 -3.23
CA ILE A 373 4.80 -21.98 -3.19
C ILE A 373 3.31 -21.88 -3.50
N VAL A 374 2.54 -21.27 -2.61
CA VAL A 374 1.09 -21.05 -2.81
C VAL A 374 0.81 -19.57 -2.88
N PHE A 375 0.13 -19.14 -3.94
CA PHE A 375 -0.37 -17.77 -4.06
C PHE A 375 -1.82 -17.69 -3.59
N THR A 376 -2.21 -16.59 -2.96
CA THR A 376 -3.62 -16.27 -2.71
C THR A 376 -3.96 -14.86 -3.13
N THR A 377 -5.24 -14.64 -3.42
CA THR A 377 -5.79 -13.36 -3.87
C THR A 377 -7.14 -13.16 -3.18
N ASP A 378 -7.14 -12.45 -2.05
CA ASP A 378 -8.34 -12.21 -1.24
C ASP A 378 -9.01 -13.53 -0.80
N ALA A 379 -8.22 -14.43 -0.20
CA ALA A 379 -8.71 -15.69 0.37
C ALA A 379 -9.81 -15.49 1.43
N THR A 380 -9.87 -14.30 2.06
CA THR A 380 -10.98 -13.93 2.95
C THR A 380 -12.33 -13.85 2.23
N ARG A 381 -12.35 -13.47 0.94
CA ARG A 381 -13.55 -13.50 0.08
C ARG A 381 -13.68 -14.83 -0.67
N ASN A 382 -12.55 -15.48 -0.92
CA ASN A 382 -12.45 -16.72 -1.67
C ASN A 382 -12.06 -17.88 -0.74
N SER A 383 -12.99 -18.32 0.10
CA SER A 383 -12.73 -19.30 1.19
C SER A 383 -12.10 -20.62 0.70
N TYR A 384 -12.35 -21.02 -0.55
CA TYR A 384 -11.70 -22.18 -1.17
C TYR A 384 -10.17 -22.03 -1.21
N GLN A 385 -9.63 -20.83 -1.42
CA GLN A 385 -8.18 -20.60 -1.41
C GLN A 385 -7.60 -20.80 -0.02
N TYR A 386 -8.34 -20.40 1.01
CA TYR A 386 -7.95 -20.64 2.39
C TYR A 386 -7.90 -22.16 2.67
N ALA A 387 -8.96 -22.88 2.31
CA ALA A 387 -9.04 -24.33 2.50
C ALA A 387 -7.93 -25.09 1.75
N VAL A 388 -7.70 -24.75 0.47
CA VAL A 388 -6.61 -25.35 -0.34
C VAL A 388 -5.26 -25.11 0.32
N THR A 389 -4.95 -23.87 0.70
CA THR A 389 -3.64 -23.54 1.31
C THR A 389 -3.43 -24.28 2.63
N LYS A 390 -4.48 -24.41 3.46
CA LYS A 390 -4.42 -25.19 4.71
C LYS A 390 -4.18 -26.67 4.46
N HIS A 391 -4.81 -27.23 3.43
CA HIS A 391 -4.58 -28.62 3.03
C HIS A 391 -3.13 -28.83 2.55
N VAL A 392 -2.60 -27.93 1.71
CA VAL A 392 -1.19 -27.96 1.28
C VAL A 392 -0.25 -27.86 2.49
N ASN A 393 -0.54 -26.97 3.44
CA ASN A 393 0.24 -26.85 4.68
C ASN A 393 0.24 -28.13 5.50
N MET A 394 -0.91 -28.80 5.63
CA MET A 394 -1.01 -30.10 6.27
C MET A 394 -0.10 -31.12 5.57
N GLN A 395 -0.22 -31.27 4.25
CA GLN A 395 0.61 -32.21 3.49
C GLN A 395 2.11 -31.92 3.64
N CYS A 396 2.53 -30.65 3.54
CA CYS A 396 3.92 -30.26 3.72
C CYS A 396 4.47 -30.52 5.14
N LYS A 397 3.60 -30.53 6.16
CA LYS A 397 3.99 -30.81 7.55
C LYS A 397 4.16 -32.30 7.85
N TYR A 398 3.34 -33.16 7.24
CA TYR A 398 3.36 -34.60 7.48
C TYR A 398 4.26 -35.36 6.50
N GLN A 399 4.51 -34.82 5.32
CA GLN A 399 5.42 -35.42 4.35
C GLN A 399 6.86 -34.94 4.58
N ILE A 400 7.80 -35.87 4.51
CA ILE A 400 9.23 -35.62 4.63
C ILE A 400 9.84 -35.84 3.24
N CYS A 401 10.73 -34.95 2.83
CA CYS A 401 11.52 -35.10 1.60
C CYS A 401 12.50 -36.27 1.74
N ASP A 402 13.00 -36.81 0.61
CA ASP A 402 13.98 -37.91 0.61
C ASP A 402 15.25 -37.64 1.44
N ASN A 403 15.58 -36.35 1.65
CA ASN A 403 16.69 -35.89 2.47
C ASN A 403 16.38 -35.80 3.98
N GLY A 404 15.22 -36.29 4.44
CA GLY A 404 14.81 -36.29 5.84
C GLY A 404 14.30 -34.93 6.35
N GLN A 405 14.24 -33.88 5.51
CA GLN A 405 13.73 -32.57 5.90
C GLN A 405 12.25 -32.40 5.57
N ARG A 406 11.57 -31.54 6.34
CA ARG A 406 10.20 -31.13 6.01
C ARG A 406 10.18 -30.32 4.73
N LYS A 407 9.11 -30.48 3.94
CA LYS A 407 8.88 -29.68 2.74
C LYS A 407 8.70 -28.22 3.12
N ALA A 408 9.42 -27.32 2.46
CA ALA A 408 9.21 -25.88 2.67
C ALA A 408 7.89 -25.44 2.01
N LEU A 409 7.03 -24.78 2.79
CA LEU A 409 5.84 -24.10 2.27
C LEU A 409 6.04 -22.59 2.37
N VAL A 410 5.93 -21.88 1.25
CA VAL A 410 5.91 -20.42 1.17
C VAL A 410 4.53 -19.98 0.69
N VAL A 411 3.81 -19.19 1.48
CA VAL A 411 2.53 -18.61 1.08
C VAL A 411 2.71 -17.12 0.79
N ALA A 412 2.25 -16.67 -0.38
CA ALA A 412 2.25 -15.26 -0.76
C ALA A 412 0.82 -14.78 -1.02
N ALA A 413 0.31 -13.92 -0.14
CA ALA A 413 -0.92 -13.17 -0.38
C ALA A 413 -0.62 -12.00 -1.30
N LEU A 414 -1.16 -12.07 -2.51
CA LEU A 414 -0.85 -11.10 -3.55
C LEU A 414 -1.67 -9.82 -3.44
N SER A 415 -2.84 -9.89 -2.82
CA SER A 415 -3.71 -8.72 -2.58
C SER A 415 -3.77 -8.45 -1.07
N TYR A 416 -4.81 -8.95 -0.39
CA TYR A 416 -5.09 -8.51 0.97
C TYR A 416 -4.28 -9.28 2.04
N PRO A 417 -3.60 -8.59 2.98
CA PRO A 417 -2.77 -9.26 3.99
C PRO A 417 -3.52 -10.18 4.93
N HIS A 418 -4.83 -9.99 5.11
CA HIS A 418 -5.64 -10.75 6.06
C HIS A 418 -5.84 -12.22 5.69
N ASP A 419 -5.50 -12.64 4.47
CA ASP A 419 -5.62 -14.03 4.00
C ASP A 419 -5.08 -15.03 5.03
N PHE A 420 -3.87 -14.78 5.55
CA PHE A 420 -3.28 -15.58 6.62
C PHE A 420 -2.69 -14.78 7.78
N LEU A 421 -2.85 -13.46 7.86
CA LEU A 421 -2.19 -12.63 8.89
C LEU A 421 -2.32 -13.20 10.31
N ALA A 422 -3.54 -13.59 10.72
CA ALA A 422 -3.83 -14.16 12.03
C ALA A 422 -3.60 -15.68 12.13
N ASP A 423 -3.45 -16.40 11.02
CA ASP A 423 -3.17 -17.84 11.03
C ASP A 423 -1.66 -18.11 11.10
N HIS A 424 -1.17 -18.37 12.32
CA HIS A 424 0.23 -18.66 12.58
C HIS A 424 0.66 -20.08 12.18
N SER A 425 -0.26 -20.95 11.74
CA SER A 425 0.10 -22.28 11.25
C SER A 425 0.83 -22.23 9.90
N ILE A 426 0.71 -21.11 9.17
CA ILE A 426 1.50 -20.78 7.98
C ILE A 426 2.79 -20.11 8.43
N GLU A 427 3.89 -20.85 8.33
CA GLU A 427 5.17 -20.48 8.96
C GLU A 427 6.00 -19.49 8.10
N THR A 428 5.87 -19.53 6.77
CA THR A 428 6.46 -18.55 5.85
C THR A 428 5.36 -17.83 5.08
N TYR A 429 5.20 -16.52 5.33
CA TYR A 429 4.10 -15.72 4.79
C TYR A 429 4.56 -14.34 4.29
N ILE A 430 4.20 -14.03 3.05
CA ILE A 430 4.55 -12.79 2.34
C ILE A 430 3.27 -12.07 1.90
N CYS A 431 3.27 -10.75 1.94
CA CYS A 431 2.22 -9.91 1.37
C CYS A 431 2.79 -9.02 0.26
N ALA A 432 2.17 -9.04 -0.92
CA ALA A 432 2.60 -8.24 -2.08
C ALA A 432 1.72 -7.01 -2.37
N TYR A 433 0.46 -6.99 -1.88
CA TYR A 433 -0.52 -5.91 -2.05
C TYR A 433 -0.99 -5.60 -3.47
N ASP A 434 -0.36 -6.22 -4.46
CA ASP A 434 -0.55 -6.00 -5.88
C ASP A 434 0.01 -7.22 -6.65
N PHE A 435 -0.64 -7.65 -7.74
CA PHE A 435 -0.17 -8.74 -8.61
C PHE A 435 0.06 -8.30 -10.06
N THR A 436 0.32 -7.01 -10.29
CA THR A 436 0.85 -6.50 -11.55
C THR A 436 2.28 -6.99 -11.78
N GLU A 437 2.74 -6.92 -13.03
CA GLU A 437 4.05 -7.40 -13.44
C GLU A 437 5.22 -6.84 -12.59
N PRO A 438 5.30 -5.53 -12.25
CA PRO A 438 6.37 -5.01 -11.40
C PRO A 438 6.39 -5.59 -9.99
N SER A 439 5.21 -5.80 -9.38
CA SER A 439 5.08 -6.43 -8.06
C SER A 439 5.55 -7.88 -8.12
N LEU A 440 5.03 -8.65 -9.08
CA LEU A 440 5.38 -10.06 -9.29
C LEU A 440 6.88 -10.25 -9.59
N ARG A 441 7.48 -9.35 -10.36
CA ARG A 441 8.94 -9.36 -10.61
C ARG A 441 9.75 -9.17 -9.33
N ASN A 442 9.34 -8.24 -8.46
CA ASN A 442 10.00 -8.07 -7.16
C ASN A 442 9.75 -9.26 -6.23
N LEU A 443 8.59 -9.92 -6.31
CA LEU A 443 8.33 -11.16 -5.58
C LEU A 443 9.27 -12.28 -6.03
N VAL A 444 9.58 -12.41 -7.33
CA VAL A 444 10.64 -13.33 -7.81
C VAL A 444 11.98 -12.97 -7.18
N ARG A 445 12.37 -11.68 -7.14
CA ARG A 445 13.62 -11.24 -6.50
C ARG A 445 13.65 -11.61 -5.02
N LEU A 446 12.54 -11.44 -4.30
CA LEU A 446 12.43 -11.80 -2.87
C LEU A 446 12.58 -13.31 -2.67
N LEU A 447 11.82 -14.13 -3.41
CA LEU A 447 11.87 -15.58 -3.32
C LEU A 447 13.28 -16.13 -3.62
N THR A 448 13.98 -15.52 -4.58
CA THR A 448 15.33 -15.92 -5.01
C THR A 448 16.47 -15.28 -4.20
N GLY A 449 16.17 -14.42 -3.22
CA GLY A 449 17.17 -13.79 -2.36
C GLY A 449 17.90 -12.59 -2.98
N LYS A 450 17.39 -12.04 -4.09
CA LYS A 450 17.88 -10.82 -4.75
C LYS A 450 17.23 -9.53 -4.23
N LEU A 451 16.31 -9.67 -3.28
CA LEU A 451 15.62 -8.58 -2.59
C LEU A 451 15.34 -9.02 -1.15
N TYR A 452 15.46 -8.10 -0.21
CA TYR A 452 15.10 -8.29 1.20
C TYR A 452 13.90 -7.40 1.52
N ALA A 453 12.82 -8.01 1.99
CA ALA A 453 11.62 -7.31 2.43
C ALA A 453 11.70 -7.04 3.93
N THR A 454 11.66 -5.76 4.33
CA THR A 454 11.73 -5.34 5.74
C THR A 454 10.45 -4.63 6.21
N THR A 455 9.47 -4.44 5.32
CA THR A 455 8.25 -3.73 5.65
C THR A 455 7.22 -4.62 6.31
N MET A 456 6.34 -4.00 7.07
CA MET A 456 5.17 -4.64 7.66
C MET A 456 3.90 -4.11 7.01
N PRO A 457 2.78 -4.87 7.01
CA PRO A 457 1.50 -4.35 6.61
C PRO A 457 1.16 -3.10 7.41
N PRO A 458 0.63 -2.06 6.75
CA PRO A 458 0.17 -0.84 7.40
C PRO A 458 -1.19 -1.13 8.06
N LEU A 459 -1.20 -2.06 9.00
CA LEU A 459 -2.38 -2.51 9.74
C LEU A 459 -2.02 -2.55 11.23
N THR A 460 -2.83 -1.90 12.07
CA THR A 460 -2.70 -1.96 13.53
C THR A 460 -2.82 -3.38 14.04
N THR A 461 -3.67 -4.20 13.41
CA THR A 461 -3.81 -5.64 13.71
C THR A 461 -2.53 -6.43 13.44
N ALA A 462 -1.80 -6.11 12.37
CA ALA A 462 -0.50 -6.73 12.09
C ALA A 462 0.55 -6.38 13.16
N ARG A 463 0.56 -5.12 13.63
CA ARG A 463 1.45 -4.70 14.73
C ARG A 463 1.14 -5.43 16.04
N ARG A 464 -0.15 -5.62 16.36
CA ARG A 464 -0.60 -6.37 17.55
C ARG A 464 -0.27 -7.86 17.46
N ALA A 465 -0.60 -8.51 16.34
CA ALA A 465 -0.31 -9.93 16.13
C ALA A 465 1.19 -10.26 16.25
N LEU A 466 2.06 -9.32 15.85
CA LEU A 466 3.49 -9.44 16.09
C LEU A 466 3.88 -9.26 17.55
N ALA A 467 3.33 -8.25 18.24
CA ALA A 467 3.57 -8.00 19.66
C ALA A 467 3.13 -9.19 20.53
N ASP A 468 1.97 -9.78 20.23
CA ASP A 468 1.47 -10.97 20.93
C ASP A 468 2.34 -12.19 20.63
N SER A 469 2.85 -12.33 19.40
CA SER A 469 3.81 -13.37 19.04
C SER A 469 5.23 -13.16 19.59
N ALA A 470 5.52 -11.96 20.10
CA ALA A 470 6.77 -11.63 20.79
C ALA A 470 6.76 -12.05 22.27
N THR A 471 5.69 -12.69 22.76
CA THR A 471 5.74 -13.41 24.04
C THR A 471 6.54 -14.72 23.96
N ASP A 472 6.74 -15.27 22.74
CA ASP A 472 7.57 -16.46 22.47
C ASP A 472 8.86 -16.14 21.69
N ARG A 473 9.14 -14.86 21.46
CA ARG A 473 10.41 -14.38 20.93
C ARG A 473 10.79 -13.16 21.74
N VAL A 474 11.87 -13.27 22.52
CA VAL A 474 12.59 -12.10 23.05
C VAL A 474 12.59 -11.05 21.94
N PRO A 475 12.00 -9.86 22.15
CA PRO A 475 11.88 -8.87 21.10
C PRO A 475 13.27 -8.66 20.51
N SER A 476 13.39 -8.49 19.19
CA SER A 476 14.52 -7.70 18.71
C SER A 476 14.31 -6.30 19.26
N ARG A 477 14.71 -6.10 20.53
CA ARG A 477 15.04 -4.80 21.08
C ARG A 477 15.85 -4.14 19.98
N LYS A 478 15.53 -2.87 19.65
CA LYS A 478 16.53 -1.98 19.06
C LYS A 478 17.82 -2.31 19.83
N THR A 479 18.79 -2.93 19.17
CA THR A 479 20.00 -3.36 19.86
C THR A 479 20.74 -2.07 20.12
N LEU A 480 20.49 -1.50 21.29
CA LEU A 480 21.12 -0.28 21.74
C LEU A 480 22.54 -0.67 22.13
N TRP A 481 23.48 -0.30 21.28
CA TRP A 481 24.89 -0.49 21.55
C TRP A 481 25.34 0.58 22.52
N LEU A 482 26.19 0.19 23.48
CA LEU A 482 26.87 1.16 24.32
C LEU A 482 27.81 1.99 23.43
N VAL A 483 27.55 3.30 23.41
CA VAL A 483 28.40 4.27 22.73
C VAL A 483 29.22 4.99 23.78
N GLU A 484 30.53 5.01 23.59
CA GLU A 484 31.50 5.63 24.50
C GLU A 484 32.29 6.71 23.74
N ALA A 485 32.83 7.67 24.47
CA ALA A 485 33.80 8.59 23.90
C ALA A 485 35.08 7.83 23.52
N PHE A 486 35.66 8.17 22.38
CA PHE A 486 36.94 7.63 21.94
C PHE A 486 38.06 8.05 22.88
N GLU A 487 38.92 7.10 23.24
CA GLU A 487 40.06 7.30 24.12
C GLU A 487 41.32 6.68 23.49
N VAL A 488 42.33 7.52 23.24
CA VAL A 488 43.48 7.16 22.40
C VAL A 488 44.23 5.94 22.94
N ASP A 489 44.54 5.90 24.24
CA ASP A 489 45.34 4.82 24.82
C ASP A 489 44.60 3.48 24.86
N ARG A 490 43.26 3.54 24.94
CA ARG A 490 42.39 2.37 24.98
C ARG A 490 42.07 1.82 23.59
N ASP A 491 41.76 2.71 22.65
CA ASP A 491 41.06 2.35 21.41
C ASP A 491 41.96 2.34 20.17
N ARG A 492 43.22 2.81 20.25
CA ARG A 492 44.15 2.93 19.12
C ARG A 492 44.32 1.64 18.30
N ALA A 493 44.50 0.49 18.95
CA ALA A 493 44.68 -0.79 18.27
C ALA A 493 43.40 -1.24 17.54
N GLY A 494 42.23 -1.00 18.15
CA GLY A 494 40.93 -1.30 17.55
C GLY A 494 40.58 -0.37 16.39
N LEU A 495 40.98 0.90 16.48
CA LEU A 495 40.83 1.90 15.42
C LEU A 495 41.63 1.52 14.19
N GLN A 496 42.90 1.15 14.34
CA GLN A 496 43.74 0.76 13.22
C GLN A 496 43.09 -0.40 12.42
N LYS A 497 42.60 -1.42 13.14
CA LYS A 497 41.94 -2.58 12.53
C LYS A 497 40.61 -2.22 11.86
N LEU A 498 39.80 -1.34 12.46
CA LEU A 498 38.55 -0.87 11.86
C LEU A 498 38.80 -0.07 10.56
N LEU A 499 39.84 0.77 10.55
CA LEU A 499 40.21 1.56 9.38
C LEU A 499 40.80 0.70 8.25
N GLU A 500 41.55 -0.36 8.59
CA GLU A 500 42.00 -1.37 7.64
C GLU A 500 40.79 -2.11 7.02
N ASN A 501 39.85 -2.57 7.86
CA ASN A 501 38.64 -3.28 7.41
C ASN A 501 37.72 -2.41 6.53
N THR A 502 37.72 -1.09 6.73
CA THR A 502 36.89 -0.14 5.97
C THR A 502 37.65 0.55 4.83
N SER A 503 38.93 0.24 4.62
CA SER A 503 39.80 0.90 3.62
C SER A 503 39.90 2.43 3.79
N ARG A 504 39.94 2.92 5.03
CA ARG A 504 39.91 4.35 5.40
C ARG A 504 41.08 4.79 6.30
N THR A 505 42.28 4.26 6.05
CA THR A 505 43.50 4.55 6.85
C THR A 505 43.91 6.03 6.91
N GLN A 506 43.39 6.87 6.02
CA GLN A 506 43.66 8.31 5.96
C GLN A 506 43.05 9.11 7.13
N LEU A 507 42.15 8.52 7.92
CA LEU A 507 41.42 9.22 9.00
C LEU A 507 42.15 9.19 10.37
N ILE A 508 43.30 8.53 10.48
CA ILE A 508 44.05 8.41 11.76
C ILE A 508 44.40 9.76 12.40
N PRO A 509 44.90 10.78 11.67
CA PRO A 509 45.22 12.08 12.27
C PRO A 509 43.98 12.82 12.75
N VAL A 510 42.86 12.67 12.03
CA VAL A 510 41.60 13.38 12.28
C VAL A 510 40.94 12.90 13.58
N VAL A 511 41.07 11.62 13.92
CA VAL A 511 40.45 11.05 15.13
C VAL A 511 41.10 11.54 16.43
N GLN A 512 42.36 12.02 16.37
CA GLN A 512 43.07 12.50 17.57
C GLN A 512 42.76 13.96 17.94
N GLU A 513 42.23 14.75 16.99
CA GLU A 513 41.94 16.19 17.17
C GLU A 513 40.44 16.50 17.20
N ARG A 514 39.58 15.48 17.04
CA ARG A 514 38.12 15.62 16.93
C ARG A 514 37.38 14.88 18.03
N THR A 515 36.17 15.33 18.34
CA THR A 515 35.24 14.59 19.20
C THR A 515 34.78 13.35 18.47
N CYS A 516 35.15 12.18 18.99
CA CYS A 516 34.82 10.90 18.39
C CYS A 516 34.07 10.00 19.37
N PHE A 517 33.11 9.23 18.84
CA PHE A 517 32.34 8.25 19.59
C PHE A 517 32.53 6.87 18.98
N VAL A 518 32.61 5.84 19.81
CA VAL A 518 32.88 4.48 19.39
C VAL A 518 31.91 3.48 20.00
N VAL A 519 31.72 2.38 19.27
CA VAL A 519 31.13 1.14 19.79
C VAL A 519 32.23 0.09 19.78
N ARG A 520 32.50 -0.54 20.93
CA ARG A 520 33.62 -1.48 21.08
C ARG A 520 33.18 -2.85 21.57
N ASN A 521 33.98 -3.86 21.24
CA ASN A 521 34.00 -5.15 21.92
C ASN A 521 35.18 -5.15 22.89
N SER A 522 34.90 -4.98 24.19
CA SER A 522 35.92 -4.88 25.24
C SER A 522 36.72 -6.17 25.41
N SER A 523 36.08 -7.34 25.27
CA SER A 523 36.73 -8.65 25.41
C SER A 523 37.74 -8.93 24.31
N MET A 524 37.47 -8.44 23.09
CA MET A 524 38.35 -8.63 21.93
C MET A 524 39.26 -7.42 21.65
N ARG A 525 39.10 -6.32 22.40
CA ARG A 525 39.80 -5.04 22.19
C ARG A 525 39.67 -4.51 20.75
N THR A 526 38.49 -4.65 20.15
CA THR A 526 38.20 -4.18 18.78
C THR A 526 37.12 -3.11 18.76
N LEU A 527 37.22 -2.18 17.80
CA LEU A 527 36.14 -1.25 17.49
C LEU A 527 35.20 -1.85 16.45
N LEU A 528 33.90 -1.73 16.70
CA LEU A 528 32.82 -2.19 15.83
C LEU A 528 32.20 -1.04 15.03
N GLY A 529 32.33 0.20 15.54
CA GLY A 529 31.94 1.41 14.83
C GLY A 529 32.58 2.66 15.42
N LEU A 530 32.70 3.70 14.60
CA LEU A 530 33.30 4.99 14.90
C LEU A 530 32.47 6.11 14.25
N MET A 531 32.24 7.18 14.99
CA MET A 531 31.66 8.43 14.48
C MET A 531 32.57 9.61 14.82
N ILE A 532 32.86 10.45 13.83
CA ILE A 532 33.73 11.63 13.95
C ILE A 532 32.89 12.89 13.81
N MET A 533 33.07 13.83 14.73
CA MET A 533 32.37 15.11 14.71
C MET A 533 33.32 16.30 14.74
N SER A 534 32.90 17.37 14.05
CA SER A 534 33.48 18.71 14.19
C SER A 534 32.47 19.66 14.81
N SER A 535 32.91 20.50 15.74
CA SER A 535 32.17 21.67 16.19
C SER A 535 32.47 22.86 15.28
N GLN A 536 31.43 23.55 14.80
CA GLN A 536 31.56 24.89 14.23
C GLN A 536 30.82 25.89 15.11
N THR A 537 31.52 26.91 15.58
CA THR A 537 30.92 28.06 16.26
C THR A 537 30.50 29.08 15.20
N SER A 538 29.19 29.30 15.06
CA SER A 538 28.65 30.38 14.25
C SER A 538 27.84 31.33 15.14
N SER A 539 27.70 32.59 14.73
CA SER A 539 27.14 33.71 15.52
C SER A 539 25.65 33.59 15.89
N GLY A 540 25.06 32.40 15.79
CA GLY A 540 23.66 32.10 16.16
C GLY A 540 23.43 30.74 16.83
N GLY A 541 24.47 29.99 17.20
CA GLY A 541 24.35 28.70 17.89
C GLY A 541 25.47 27.70 17.56
N HIS A 542 25.68 26.72 18.44
CA HIS A 542 26.65 25.64 18.24
C HIS A 542 26.01 24.53 17.39
N ALA A 543 26.57 24.25 16.21
CA ALA A 543 26.12 23.15 15.36
C ALA A 543 27.26 22.12 15.23
N GLY A 544 27.00 20.89 15.66
CA GLY A 544 27.90 19.75 15.46
C GLY A 544 27.63 19.10 14.11
N GLN A 545 28.64 19.00 13.24
CA GLN A 545 28.54 18.31 11.96
C GLN A 545 29.19 16.93 12.05
N ILE A 546 28.50 15.89 11.57
CA ILE A 546 29.04 14.53 11.44
C ILE A 546 29.94 14.51 10.20
N GLU A 547 31.26 14.33 10.39
CA GLU A 547 32.24 14.26 9.30
C GLU A 547 32.31 12.85 8.71
N ALA A 548 32.25 11.82 9.56
CA ALA A 548 32.33 10.42 9.14
C ALA A 548 31.60 9.49 10.10
N VAL A 549 31.05 8.42 9.54
CA VAL A 549 30.54 7.26 10.28
C VAL A 549 31.11 6.01 9.64
N LEU A 550 31.72 5.15 10.43
CA LEU A 550 32.30 3.88 10.01
C LEU A 550 31.73 2.77 10.88
N VAL A 551 31.34 1.67 10.27
CA VAL A 551 30.95 0.43 10.93
C VAL A 551 31.77 -0.69 10.31
N ASP A 552 32.17 -1.67 11.11
CA ASP A 552 32.83 -2.86 10.59
C ASP A 552 31.91 -3.53 9.55
N PRO A 553 32.36 -3.75 8.30
CA PRO A 553 31.52 -4.32 7.23
C PRO A 553 30.89 -5.68 7.60
N ALA A 554 31.57 -6.48 8.43
CA ALA A 554 31.03 -7.76 8.90
C ALA A 554 29.87 -7.62 9.90
N ARG A 555 29.55 -6.38 10.32
CA ARG A 555 28.59 -6.03 11.38
C ARG A 555 27.56 -4.99 10.92
N GLU A 556 27.50 -4.67 9.62
CA GLU A 556 26.45 -3.82 9.06
C GLU A 556 25.05 -4.42 9.29
N GLY A 557 24.06 -3.56 9.53
CA GLY A 557 22.68 -3.96 9.82
C GLY A 557 22.40 -4.41 11.26
N LEU A 558 23.40 -4.35 12.17
CA LEU A 558 23.23 -4.70 13.60
C LEU A 558 22.80 -3.53 14.51
N GLY A 559 22.45 -2.36 13.96
CA GLY A 559 22.01 -1.21 14.77
C GLY A 559 23.12 -0.33 15.35
N ILE A 560 24.38 -0.55 14.95
CA ILE A 560 25.56 0.15 15.49
C ILE A 560 25.59 1.61 15.03
N GLU A 561 25.35 1.86 13.73
CA GLU A 561 25.28 3.20 13.17
C GLU A 561 24.13 4.01 13.79
N GLU A 562 22.97 3.38 13.94
CA GLU A 562 21.80 4.00 14.56
C GLU A 562 22.09 4.39 16.02
N SER A 563 22.78 3.52 16.78
CA SER A 563 23.16 3.81 18.17
C SER A 563 24.14 4.99 18.25
N LEU A 564 25.14 5.06 17.36
CA LEU A 564 26.08 6.19 17.27
C LEU A 564 25.34 7.50 16.94
N ARG A 565 24.39 7.48 16.00
CA ARG A 565 23.62 8.66 15.59
C ARG A 565 22.66 9.14 16.68
N GLU A 566 21.97 8.22 17.35
CA GLU A 566 21.08 8.55 18.47
C GLU A 566 21.88 9.15 19.65
N HIS A 567 23.05 8.59 19.99
CA HIS A 567 23.92 9.10 21.05
C HIS A 567 24.44 10.51 20.75
N VAL A 568 24.91 10.75 19.53
CA VAL A 568 25.40 12.08 19.11
C VAL A 568 24.29 13.11 19.12
N LYS A 569 23.09 12.75 18.64
CA LYS A 569 21.93 13.65 18.69
C LYS A 569 21.63 14.07 20.13
N ALA A 570 21.62 13.12 21.07
CA ALA A 570 21.44 13.40 22.49
C ALA A 570 22.59 14.24 23.09
N ALA A 571 23.84 14.00 22.69
CA ALA A 571 25.01 14.77 23.15
C ALA A 571 25.01 16.22 22.65
N VAL A 572 24.56 16.46 21.42
CA VAL A 572 24.39 17.81 20.84
C VAL A 572 23.23 18.55 21.53
N ASP A 573 22.10 17.87 21.76
CA ASP A 573 20.93 18.45 22.43
C ASP A 573 21.19 18.77 23.92
N SER A 574 22.19 18.13 24.55
CA SER A 574 22.54 18.30 25.97
C SER A 574 23.77 19.17 26.24
N GLY A 575 24.43 19.71 25.21
CA GLY A 575 25.59 20.60 25.37
C GLY A 575 26.89 19.90 25.78
N LEU A 576 26.96 18.57 25.76
CA LEU A 576 28.12 17.76 26.19
C LEU A 576 29.36 17.84 25.26
N GLY A 577 29.41 18.84 24.38
CA GLY A 577 30.58 19.17 23.54
C GLY A 577 31.64 20.03 24.23
N GLU A 578 31.41 20.45 25.47
CA GLU A 578 32.42 21.11 26.30
C GLU A 578 33.30 20.04 26.97
N ARG A 579 34.49 19.81 26.41
CA ARG A 579 35.63 19.30 27.19
C ARG A 579 36.42 20.52 27.67
N ASP A 580 36.62 20.61 28.98
CA ASP A 580 37.78 21.28 29.59
C ASP A 580 39.11 20.73 29.05
#